data_AF-W1XR12-F1
#
_entry.id   AF-W1XR12-F1
#
_cell.length_a   1.000
_cell.length_b   1.000
_cell.length_c   1.000
_cell.angle_alpha   90.00
_cell.angle_beta   90.00
_cell.angle_gamma   90.00
#
_symmetry.space_group_name_H-M   'P 1'
#
loop_
_entity.id
_entity.type
_entity.pdbx_description
1 polymer ?
#
loop_
_entity_poly.entity_id
_entity_poly.type
_entity_poly.pdbx_seq_one_letter_code
_entity_poly.pdbx_strand_id
1 'polypeptide(L)'
;VINNGGGHKNHTMFWEVMTKPDTSKLEGPLKEAIDAELGGYDAFVESFSAAAATRFGSGWAWLVVNKDGKLEVTSSANQDNPLL
;
A
#
# COMPACT_ATOMS: atom_id res chain seq x y z
N VAL A 1 21.53 8.03 2.57
CA VAL A 1 20.37 8.36 3.43
C VAL A 1 19.09 7.77 2.86
N ILE A 2 18.78 7.96 1.57
CA ILE A 2 17.57 7.45 0.91
C ILE A 2 17.32 5.96 1.15
N ASN A 3 18.27 5.07 0.84
CA ASN A 3 18.04 3.62 0.98
C ASN A 3 17.79 3.17 2.43
N ASN A 4 18.61 3.63 3.38
CA ASN A 4 18.47 3.21 4.78
C ASN A 4 17.32 3.92 5.51
N GLY A 5 17.10 5.21 5.21
CA GLY A 5 16.03 6.02 5.80
C GLY A 5 14.66 5.59 5.27
N GLY A 6 14.55 5.39 3.95
CA GLY A 6 13.37 4.79 3.33
C GLY A 6 13.11 3.39 3.87
N GLY A 7 14.15 2.54 3.95
CA GLY A 7 14.01 1.20 4.52
C GLY A 7 13.54 1.20 5.96
N HIS A 8 14.06 2.08 6.81
CA HIS A 8 13.58 2.24 8.18
C HIS A 8 12.10 2.64 8.22
N LYS A 9 11.70 3.65 7.44
CA LYS A 9 10.30 4.10 7.37
C LYS A 9 9.36 3.00 6.85
N ASN A 10 9.74 2.31 5.79
CA ASN A 10 8.95 1.24 5.18
C ASN A 10 8.70 0.10 6.19
N HIS A 11 9.76 -0.39 6.84
CA HIS A 11 9.63 -1.49 7.78
C HIS A 11 8.92 -1.09 9.07
N THR A 12 9.16 0.11 9.61
CA THR A 12 8.43 0.60 10.80
C THR A 12 6.92 0.60 10.53
N MET A 13 6.48 1.19 9.42
CA MET A 13 5.06 1.20 9.05
C MET A 13 4.53 -0.21 8.80
N PHE A 14 5.27 -1.06 8.08
CA PHE A 14 4.86 -2.43 7.76
C PHE A 14 4.47 -3.22 9.01
N TRP A 15 5.27 -3.17 10.07
CA TRP A 15 4.96 -3.91 11.30
C TRP A 15 3.82 -3.28 12.11
N GLU A 16 3.65 -1.96 12.05
CA GLU A 16 2.54 -1.26 12.74
C GLU A 16 1.17 -1.56 12.13
N VAL A 17 1.10 -1.79 10.81
CA VAL A 17 -0.17 -2.02 10.10
C VAL A 17 -0.57 -3.50 10.04
N MET A 18 0.26 -4.43 10.53
CA MET A 18 -0.09 -5.84 10.56
C MET A 18 -0.87 -6.23 11.80
N THR A 19 -1.97 -6.93 11.58
CA THR A 19 -2.79 -7.54 12.63
C THR A 19 -2.80 -9.06 12.44
N LYS A 20 -3.27 -9.81 13.45
CA LYS A 20 -3.53 -11.24 13.27
C LYS A 20 -4.54 -11.44 12.13
N PRO A 21 -4.44 -12.52 11.34
CA PRO A 21 -5.45 -12.84 10.33
C PRO A 21 -6.86 -12.81 10.93
N ASP A 22 -7.82 -12.29 10.16
CA ASP A 22 -9.24 -12.20 10.50
C ASP A 22 -9.60 -11.40 11.76
N THR A 23 -8.65 -10.62 12.31
CA THR A 23 -8.89 -9.77 13.49
C THR A 23 -9.20 -8.31 13.17
N SER A 24 -9.05 -7.90 11.91
CA SER A 24 -9.43 -6.59 11.41
C SER A 24 -10.43 -6.75 10.27
N LYS A 25 -11.36 -5.79 10.17
CA LYS A 25 -12.33 -5.72 9.07
C LYS A 25 -12.16 -4.38 8.38
N LEU A 26 -12.22 -4.39 7.06
CA LEU A 26 -12.27 -3.15 6.29
C LEU A 26 -13.63 -2.48 6.51
N GLU A 27 -13.63 -1.31 7.13
CA GLU A 27 -14.83 -0.56 7.47
C GLU A 27 -14.60 0.95 7.46
N GLY A 28 -15.69 1.71 7.59
CA GLY A 28 -15.65 3.18 7.69
C GLY A 28 -15.16 3.88 6.41
N PRO A 29 -14.59 5.09 6.54
CA PRO A 29 -14.23 5.93 5.41
C PRO A 29 -13.25 5.29 4.42
N LEU A 30 -12.35 4.42 4.91
CA LEU A 30 -11.41 3.71 4.03
C LEU A 30 -12.14 2.70 3.13
N LYS A 31 -13.14 1.99 3.67
CA LYS A 31 -13.97 1.07 2.87
C LYS A 31 -14.71 1.84 1.78
N GLU A 32 -15.35 2.95 2.16
CA GLU A 32 -16.11 3.78 1.21
C GLU A 32 -15.23 4.32 0.09
N ALA A 33 -14.00 4.76 0.41
CA ALA A 33 -13.04 5.22 -0.58
C ALA A 33 -12.56 4.09 -1.50
N ILE A 34 -12.28 2.90 -0.97
CA ILE A 34 -11.90 1.73 -1.78
C ILE A 34 -13.03 1.35 -2.75
N ASP A 35 -14.27 1.34 -2.27
CA ASP A 35 -15.43 1.04 -3.10
C ASP A 35 -15.63 2.08 -4.22
N ALA A 36 -15.47 3.37 -3.89
CA ALA A 36 -15.69 4.45 -4.84
C ALA A 36 -14.56 4.62 -5.86
N GLU A 37 -13.31 4.41 -5.46
CA GLU A 37 -12.14 4.81 -6.26
C GLU A 37 -11.34 3.64 -6.83
N LEU A 38 -11.40 2.48 -6.19
CA LEU A 38 -10.65 1.29 -6.60
C LEU A 38 -11.55 0.15 -7.12
N GLY A 39 -12.87 0.39 -7.18
CA GLY A 39 -13.83 -0.58 -7.71
C GLY A 39 -14.23 -1.68 -6.71
N GLY A 40 -14.00 -1.46 -5.42
CA GLY A 40 -14.36 -2.40 -4.36
C GLY A 40 -13.19 -3.26 -3.87
N TYR A 41 -13.43 -3.98 -2.76
CA TYR A 41 -12.40 -4.74 -2.06
C TYR A 41 -11.71 -5.79 -2.94
N ASP A 42 -12.47 -6.57 -3.71
CA ASP A 42 -11.89 -7.64 -4.53
C ASP A 42 -11.00 -7.08 -5.65
N ALA A 43 -11.45 -6.01 -6.32
CA ALA A 43 -10.66 -5.29 -7.33
C ALA A 43 -9.40 -4.64 -6.73
N PHE A 44 -9.50 -4.11 -5.50
CA PHE A 44 -8.35 -3.63 -4.75
C PHE A 44 -7.36 -4.76 -4.44
N VAL A 45 -7.82 -5.90 -3.92
CA VAL A 45 -6.95 -7.04 -3.61
C VAL A 45 -6.26 -7.56 -4.87
N GLU A 46 -6.98 -7.66 -5.99
CA GLU A 46 -6.42 -8.08 -7.28
C GLU A 46 -5.32 -7.11 -7.74
N SER A 47 -5.63 -5.80 -7.81
CA SER A 47 -4.68 -4.79 -8.28
C SER A 47 -3.45 -4.64 -7.35
N PHE A 48 -3.65 -4.68 -6.03
CA PHE A 48 -2.56 -4.62 -5.05
C PHE A 48 -1.67 -5.86 -5.13
N SER A 49 -2.26 -7.05 -5.23
CA SER A 49 -1.51 -8.31 -5.39
C SER A 49 -0.74 -8.32 -6.70
N ALA A 50 -1.33 -7.81 -7.79
CA ALA A 50 -0.63 -7.67 -9.07
C ALA A 50 0.54 -6.69 -8.97
N ALA A 51 0.37 -5.52 -8.34
CA ALA A 51 1.45 -4.56 -8.14
C ALA A 51 2.60 -5.14 -7.30
N ALA A 52 2.29 -5.92 -6.26
CA ALA A 52 3.28 -6.62 -5.45
C ALA A 52 4.01 -7.71 -6.24
N ALA A 53 3.28 -8.54 -6.98
CA ALA A 53 3.85 -9.66 -7.73
C ALA A 53 4.67 -9.23 -8.95
N THR A 54 4.27 -8.13 -9.61
CA THR A 54 4.92 -7.64 -10.83
C THR A 54 6.07 -6.67 -10.57
N ARG A 55 6.29 -6.26 -9.31
CA ARG A 55 7.49 -5.52 -8.92
C ARG A 55 8.73 -6.39 -9.12
N PHE A 56 9.43 -6.16 -10.24
CA PHE A 56 10.64 -6.89 -10.56
C PHE A 56 11.79 -6.50 -9.61
N GLY A 57 12.43 -7.50 -9.01
CA GLY A 57 13.47 -7.30 -8.00
C GLY A 57 12.90 -6.89 -6.64
N SER A 58 13.76 -6.39 -5.76
CA SER A 58 13.33 -5.90 -4.44
C SER A 58 12.49 -4.63 -4.58
N GLY A 59 11.45 -4.52 -3.77
CA GLY A 59 10.58 -3.35 -3.74
C GLY A 59 9.36 -3.52 -2.85
N TRP A 60 8.40 -2.61 -3.02
CA TRP A 60 7.21 -2.50 -2.19
C TRP A 60 5.97 -2.23 -3.04
N ALA A 61 4.81 -2.74 -2.61
CA ALA A 61 3.51 -2.34 -3.11
C ALA A 61 2.82 -1.46 -2.06
N TRP A 62 2.09 -0.46 -2.53
CA TRP A 62 1.52 0.58 -1.68
C TRP A 62 0.07 0.87 -2.06
N LEU A 63 -0.73 1.12 -1.03
CA LEU A 63 -1.98 1.87 -1.14
C LEU A 63 -1.68 3.28 -0.62
N VAL A 64 -1.82 4.29 -1.46
CA VAL A 64 -1.48 5.68 -1.13
C VAL A 64 -2.65 6.61 -1.39
N VAL A 65 -2.61 7.79 -0.78
CA VAL A 65 -3.39 8.94 -1.24
C VAL A 65 -2.48 9.76 -2.15
N ASN A 66 -2.84 9.89 -3.42
CA ASN A 66 -2.06 10.59 -4.42
C ASN A 66 -2.20 12.12 -4.28
N LYS A 67 -1.51 12.88 -5.14
CA LYS A 67 -1.50 14.35 -5.10
C LYS A 67 -2.88 14.98 -5.36
N ASP A 68 -3.79 14.26 -6.00
CA ASP A 68 -5.16 14.69 -6.26
C ASP A 68 -6.12 14.33 -5.11
N GLY A 69 -5.60 13.75 -4.02
CA GLY A 69 -6.38 13.36 -2.85
C GLY A 69 -7.13 12.03 -3.03
N LYS A 70 -6.77 11.21 -4.03
CA LYS A 70 -7.43 9.94 -4.34
C LYS A 70 -6.59 8.73 -3.94
N LEU A 71 -7.25 7.61 -3.66
CA LEU A 71 -6.60 6.32 -3.48
C LEU A 71 -5.96 5.83 -4.77
N GLU A 72 -4.74 5.33 -4.64
CA GLU A 72 -3.97 4.76 -5.74
C GLU A 72 -3.18 3.54 -5.26
N VAL A 73 -3.19 2.48 -6.07
CA VAL A 73 -2.27 1.34 -5.92
C VAL A 73 -1.03 1.61 -6.75
N THR A 74 0.14 1.57 -6.12
CA THR A 74 1.43 1.80 -6.81
C THR A 74 2.51 0.87 -6.27
N SER A 75 3.69 0.90 -6.86
CA SER A 75 4.85 0.16 -6.36
C SER A 75 6.15 0.95 -6.51
N SER A 76 7.09 0.72 -5.60
CA SER A 76 8.41 1.35 -5.62
C SER A 76 9.52 0.30 -5.66
N ALA A 77 10.68 0.68 -6.21
CA ALA A 77 11.85 -0.19 -6.23
C ALA A 77 12.68 -0.03 -4.95
N ASN A 78 13.35 -1.10 -4.54
CA ASN A 78 14.27 -1.12 -3.40
C ASN A 78 13.64 -0.58 -2.11
N GLN A 79 14.11 0.58 -1.63
CA GLN A 79 13.68 1.21 -0.39
C GLN A 79 13.09 2.60 -0.63
N ASP A 80 12.72 2.90 -1.87
CA ASP A 80 12.01 4.14 -2.19
C ASP A 80 10.65 4.13 -1.47
N ASN A 81 10.25 5.27 -0.92
CA ASN A 81 9.03 5.44 -0.15
C ASN A 81 8.18 6.54 -0.80
N PRO A 82 6.86 6.36 -0.99
CA PRO A 82 5.99 7.37 -1.61
C PRO A 82 5.97 8.75 -0.92
N LEU A 83 6.43 8.87 0.32
CA LEU A 83 6.49 10.11 1.11
C LEU A 83 7.86 10.81 1.06
N LEU A 84 8.87 10.20 0.45
CA LEU A 84 10.26 10.69 0.39
C LEU A 84 10.65 11.06 -1.04
#